data_AF-A0A7Y5BYU2-F1
#
_entry.id   AF-A0A7Y5BYU2-F1
#
_cell.length_a   1.000
_cell.length_b   1.000
_cell.length_c   1.000
_cell.angle_alpha   90.00
_cell.angle_beta   90.00
_cell.angle_gamma   90.00
#
_symmetry.space_group_name_H-M   'P 1'
#
loop_
_entity.id
_entity.type
_entity.pdbx_description
1 polymer ?
#
loop_
_entity_poly.entity_id
_entity_poly.type
_entity_poly.pdbx_seq_one_letter_code
_entity_poly.pdbx_strand_id
1 'polypeptide(L)'
;AVLVGPNCVSACEAFGYMLQREGRAVVVGHTPSAGAFGEVGQGQYDLPGDYSMQFPTGRTFTPEGALLLEGVGVLPDIVVPVTYESALGRVDAVLDAAIEALTE
;
A
#
# COMPACT_ATOMS: atom_id res chain seq x y z
N ALA A 1 2.22 -1.64 -14.64
CA ALA A 1 2.82 -1.68 -13.29
C ALA A 1 2.03 -0.79 -12.36
N VAL A 2 2.07 -1.04 -11.05
CA VAL A 2 1.54 -0.18 -9.98
C VAL A 2 2.70 0.18 -9.06
N LEU A 3 2.86 1.48 -8.78
CA LEU A 3 3.91 1.96 -7.89
C LEU A 3 3.33 2.09 -6.49
N VAL A 4 3.97 1.48 -5.49
CA VAL A 4 3.57 1.55 -4.09
C VAL A 4 4.68 2.13 -3.22
N GLY A 5 4.29 2.68 -2.08
CA GLY A 5 5.20 3.20 -1.08
C GLY A 5 4.46 3.49 0.23
N PRO A 6 5.17 4.01 1.25
CA PRO A 6 4.67 4.06 2.62
C PRO A 6 3.49 5.03 2.82
N ASN A 7 3.23 5.91 1.85
CA ASN A 7 2.07 6.82 1.88
C ASN A 7 0.80 6.19 1.26
N CYS A 8 0.90 5.00 0.68
CA CYS A 8 -0.26 4.25 0.22
C CYS A 8 -0.92 3.57 1.44
N VAL A 9 -2.13 4.02 1.80
CA VAL A 9 -2.87 3.63 3.00
C VAL A 9 -4.31 3.27 2.62
N SER A 10 -4.92 2.33 3.36
CA SER A 10 -6.36 2.03 3.25
C SER A 10 -6.75 1.58 1.84
N ALA A 11 -7.71 2.25 1.19
CA ALA A 11 -8.20 1.88 -0.15
C ALA A 11 -7.10 1.82 -1.22
N CYS A 12 -6.02 2.62 -1.08
CA CYS A 12 -4.86 2.54 -1.95
C CYS A 12 -4.19 1.15 -1.88
N GLU A 13 -4.08 0.60 -0.68
CA GLU A 13 -3.47 -0.71 -0.44
C GLU A 13 -4.35 -1.83 -0.99
N ALA A 14 -5.67 -1.75 -0.78
CA ALA A 14 -6.61 -2.69 -1.37
C ALA A 14 -6.49 -2.72 -2.91
N PHE A 15 -6.41 -1.54 -3.53
CA PHE A 15 -6.30 -1.45 -4.99
C PHE A 15 -5.00 -2.11 -5.49
N GLY A 16 -3.86 -1.77 -4.89
CA GLY A 16 -2.57 -2.37 -5.24
C GLY A 16 -2.56 -3.89 -5.04
N TYR A 17 -3.01 -4.36 -3.86
CA TYR A 17 -3.10 -5.77 -3.52
C TYR A 17 -3.98 -6.56 -4.50
N MET A 18 -5.16 -6.03 -4.85
CA MET A 18 -6.08 -6.74 -5.74
C MET A 18 -5.53 -6.84 -7.17
N LEU A 19 -4.86 -5.80 -7.67
CA LEU A 19 -4.19 -5.87 -8.97
C LEU A 19 -3.04 -6.88 -8.97
N GLN A 20 -2.26 -6.92 -7.90
CA GLN A 20 -1.17 -7.88 -7.72
C GLN A 20 -1.68 -9.32 -7.64
N ARG A 21 -2.64 -9.58 -6.74
CA ARG A 21 -3.19 -10.91 -6.47
C ARG A 21 -3.83 -11.54 -7.70
N GLU A 22 -4.53 -10.74 -8.51
CA GLU A 22 -5.18 -11.20 -9.73
C GLU A 22 -4.23 -11.24 -10.94
N GLY A 23 -2.94 -10.99 -10.74
CA GLY A 23 -1.92 -10.99 -11.81
C GLY A 23 -2.16 -9.91 -12.87
N ARG A 24 -2.83 -8.80 -12.51
CA ARG A 24 -3.20 -7.71 -13.42
C ARG A 24 -2.14 -6.62 -13.51
N ALA A 25 -1.25 -6.53 -12.53
CA ALA A 25 -0.12 -5.61 -12.57
C ALA A 25 1.04 -6.16 -11.73
N VAL A 26 2.26 -5.87 -12.18
CA VAL A 26 3.46 -5.94 -11.34
C VAL A 26 3.51 -4.73 -10.40
N VAL A 27 3.75 -4.98 -9.12
CA VAL A 27 3.90 -3.96 -8.08
C VAL A 27 5.37 -3.62 -7.88
N VAL A 28 5.69 -2.33 -7.90
CA VAL A 28 7.07 -1.83 -7.82
C VAL A 28 7.16 -0.80 -6.70
N GLY A 29 8.21 -0.84 -5.90
CA GLY A 29 8.37 0.09 -4.79
C GLY A 29 9.70 -0.04 -4.07
N HIS A 30 10.07 0.98 -3.30
CA HIS A 30 11.21 0.92 -2.39
C HIS A 30 10.93 0.08 -1.13
N THR A 31 9.68 0.13 -0.67
CA THR A 31 9.20 -0.52 0.55
C THR A 31 7.80 -1.04 0.31
N PRO A 32 7.23 -1.82 1.23
CA PRO A 32 5.80 -2.05 1.25
C PRO A 32 5.00 -0.75 1.40
N SER A 33 3.69 -0.85 1.17
CA SER A 33 2.74 0.18 1.60
C SER A 33 2.63 0.26 3.13
N ALA A 34 1.77 1.14 3.66
CA ALA A 34 1.74 1.46 5.07
C ALA A 34 1.34 0.30 6.00
N GLY A 35 0.60 -0.68 5.49
CA GLY A 35 0.03 -1.77 6.29
C GLY A 35 -1.08 -1.31 7.22
N ALA A 36 -1.89 -0.33 6.79
CA ALA A 36 -2.97 0.25 7.57
C ALA A 36 -4.27 0.17 6.76
N PHE A 37 -4.69 -1.07 6.48
CA PHE A 37 -5.85 -1.35 5.64
C PHE A 37 -7.17 -1.16 6.38
N GLY A 38 -7.19 -1.36 7.70
CA GLY A 38 -8.36 -1.43 8.58
C GLY A 38 -9.62 -0.68 8.10
N GLU A 39 -10.75 -1.40 8.05
CA GLU A 39 -12.05 -0.85 7.66
C GLU A 39 -12.60 0.04 8.80
N VAL A 40 -13.02 1.24 8.43
CA VAL A 40 -13.43 2.29 9.38
C VAL A 40 -14.86 2.76 9.19
N GLY A 41 -15.65 2.22 8.26
CA GLY A 41 -16.97 2.73 7.87
C GLY A 41 -18.05 2.63 8.95
N GLN A 42 -17.80 1.89 10.03
CA GLN A 42 -18.63 1.91 11.25
C GLN A 42 -17.85 2.44 12.48
N GLY A 43 -16.67 2.99 12.24
CA GLY A 43 -15.70 3.36 13.26
C GLY A 43 -15.64 4.85 13.57
N GLN A 44 -16.57 5.65 13.06
CA GLN A 44 -16.68 7.09 13.31
C GLN A 44 -17.63 7.36 14.46
N TYR A 45 -17.17 8.08 15.47
CA TYR A 45 -17.94 8.41 16.65
C TYR A 45 -17.81 9.89 16.99
N ASP A 46 -18.93 10.53 17.28
CA ASP A 46 -18.98 11.87 17.85
C ASP A 46 -18.76 11.80 19.37
N LEU A 47 -17.90 12.68 19.88
CA LEU A 47 -17.59 12.79 21.30
C LEU A 47 -18.20 14.08 21.88
N PRO A 48 -18.29 14.25 23.20
CA PRO A 48 -18.71 15.51 23.79
C PRO A 48 -17.75 16.66 23.44
N GLY A 49 -18.31 17.86 23.19
CA GLY A 49 -17.57 18.96 22.57
C GLY A 49 -17.45 18.75 21.06
N ASP A 50 -16.85 19.67 20.32
CA ASP A 50 -16.72 19.54 18.85
C ASP A 50 -15.59 18.57 18.45
N TYR A 51 -15.56 17.38 19.07
CA TYR A 51 -14.57 16.34 18.87
C TYR A 51 -15.19 15.10 18.20
N SER A 52 -14.41 14.45 17.35
CA SER A 52 -14.75 13.17 16.74
C SER A 52 -13.57 12.20 16.85
N MET A 53 -13.86 10.91 16.91
CA MET A 53 -12.86 9.84 16.88
C MET A 53 -13.14 8.87 15.74
N GLN A 54 -12.07 8.35 15.14
CA GLN A 54 -12.13 7.26 14.19
C GLN A 54 -11.17 6.15 14.59
N PHE A 55 -11.63 4.90 14.53
CA PHE A 55 -10.79 3.72 14.69
C PHE A 55 -11.32 2.55 13.84
N PRO A 56 -10.47 1.59 13.45
CA PRO A 56 -10.90 0.47 12.64
C PRO A 56 -11.87 -0.44 13.41
N THR A 57 -12.96 -0.82 12.74
CA THR A 57 -14.00 -1.72 13.26
C THR A 57 -14.05 -3.05 12.52
N GLY A 58 -13.56 -3.07 11.28
CA GLY A 58 -13.45 -4.30 10.50
C GLY A 58 -12.08 -4.96 10.63
N ARG A 59 -12.08 -6.29 10.53
CA ARG A 59 -10.86 -7.11 10.48
C ARG A 59 -10.94 -8.04 9.28
N THR A 60 -10.21 -7.69 8.22
CA THR A 60 -10.27 -8.42 6.96
C THR A 60 -9.19 -9.50 6.91
N PHE A 61 -9.55 -10.65 6.33
CA PHE A 61 -8.66 -11.80 6.17
C PHE A 61 -8.56 -12.19 4.70
N THR A 62 -7.44 -12.78 4.31
CA THR A 62 -7.32 -13.49 3.03
C THR A 62 -8.18 -14.77 3.06
N PRO A 63 -8.49 -15.39 1.90
CA PRO A 63 -9.19 -16.67 1.88
C PRO A 63 -8.48 -17.80 2.63
N GLU A 64 -7.17 -17.70 2.79
CA GLU A 64 -6.31 -18.63 3.53
C GLU A 64 -6.32 -18.37 5.04
N GLY A 65 -7.02 -17.32 5.49
CA GLY A 65 -7.20 -16.98 6.91
C GLY A 65 -6.11 -16.09 7.51
N ALA A 66 -5.19 -15.56 6.71
CA ALA A 66 -4.20 -14.59 7.18
C ALA A 66 -4.82 -13.18 7.30
N LEU A 67 -4.30 -12.34 8.21
CA LEU A 67 -4.69 -10.93 8.26
C LEU A 67 -4.35 -10.24 6.94
N LEU A 68 -5.31 -9.52 6.36
CA LEU A 68 -5.11 -8.82 5.11
C LEU A 68 -4.37 -7.51 5.36
N LEU A 69 -3.11 -7.43 4.91
CA LEU A 69 -2.25 -6.23 4.82
C LEU A 69 -1.90 -5.53 6.15
N GLU A 70 -2.69 -5.70 7.22
CA GLU A 70 -2.49 -5.02 8.49
C GLU A 70 -1.11 -5.34 9.10
N GLY A 71 -0.31 -4.30 9.34
CA GLY A 71 1.06 -4.40 9.86
C GLY A 71 2.13 -4.80 8.83
N VAL A 72 1.76 -5.07 7.57
CA VAL A 72 2.68 -5.56 6.53
C VAL A 72 2.64 -4.69 5.27
N GLY A 73 1.45 -4.32 4.80
CA GLY A 73 1.22 -3.62 3.55
C GLY A 73 1.28 -4.53 2.31
N VAL A 74 1.16 -3.91 1.14
CA VAL A 74 1.37 -4.51 -0.17
C VAL A 74 2.87 -4.62 -0.38
N LEU A 75 3.37 -5.85 -0.44
CA LEU A 75 4.78 -6.12 -0.73
C LEU A 75 5.04 -5.90 -2.23
N PRO A 76 6.10 -5.18 -2.64
CA PRO A 76 6.45 -5.06 -4.05
C PRO A 76 6.88 -6.41 -4.64
N ASP A 77 6.47 -6.69 -5.88
CA ASP A 77 7.04 -7.79 -6.67
C ASP A 77 8.49 -7.45 -7.05
N ILE A 78 8.75 -6.16 -7.35
CA ILE A 78 10.07 -5.61 -7.62
C ILE A 78 10.41 -4.61 -6.52
N VAL A 79 11.35 -4.99 -5.65
CA VAL A 79 11.90 -4.10 -4.62
C VAL A 79 13.06 -3.31 -5.22
N VAL A 80 12.86 -2.01 -5.36
CA VAL A 80 13.87 -1.09 -5.89
C VAL A 80 14.73 -0.57 -4.73
N PRO A 81 16.07 -0.71 -4.77
CA PRO A 81 16.91 -0.15 -3.71
C PRO A 81 16.81 1.38 -3.63
N VAL A 82 16.84 1.91 -2.41
CA VAL A 82 17.02 3.35 -2.22
C VAL A 82 18.49 3.68 -2.45
N THR A 83 18.75 4.59 -3.41
CA THR A 83 20.09 5.08 -3.71
C THR A 83 20.25 6.52 -3.23
N TYR A 84 21.48 7.03 -3.20
CA TYR A 84 21.73 8.44 -2.87
C TYR A 84 20.95 9.38 -3.81
N GLU A 85 20.93 9.08 -5.11
CA GLU A 85 20.24 9.92 -6.10
C GLU A 85 18.71 9.85 -5.94
N SER A 86 18.14 8.66 -5.68
CA SER A 86 16.69 8.52 -5.48
C SER A 86 16.22 9.11 -4.15
N ALA A 87 17.02 8.99 -3.08
CA ALA A 87 16.73 9.60 -1.78
C ALA A 87 16.72 11.14 -1.83
N LEU A 88 17.52 11.74 -2.74
CA LEU A 88 17.51 13.18 -2.99
C LEU A 88 16.46 13.63 -4.02
N GLY A 89 15.65 12.70 -4.55
CA GLY A 89 14.62 13.00 -5.55
C GLY A 89 15.19 13.44 -6.91
N ARG A 90 16.45 13.11 -7.21
CA ARG A 90 17.10 13.45 -8.49
C ARG A 90 16.73 12.47 -9.60
N VAL A 91 16.34 11.25 -9.22
CA VAL A 91 15.80 10.22 -10.09
C VAL A 91 14.58 9.58 -9.41
N ASP A 92 13.59 9.18 -10.21
CA ASP A 92 12.48 8.36 -9.74
C ASP A 92 12.79 6.88 -10.08
N ALA A 93 13.61 6.26 -9.24
CA ALA A 93 14.08 4.90 -9.47
C ALA A 93 12.94 3.87 -9.50
N VAL A 94 11.82 4.14 -8.81
CA VAL A 94 10.64 3.26 -8.81
C VAL A 94 9.92 3.36 -10.15
N LEU A 95 9.76 4.58 -10.69
CA LEU A 95 9.21 4.80 -12.02
C LEU A 95 10.09 4.17 -13.10
N ASP A 96 11.40 4.38 -13.06
CA ASP A 96 12.34 3.84 -14.05
C ASP A 96 12.29 2.31 -14.08
N ALA A 97 12.33 1.65 -12.91
CA ALA A 97 12.19 0.19 -12.81
C ALA A 97 10.83 -0.31 -13.31
N ALA A 98 9.75 0.46 -13.09
CA ALA A 98 8.44 0.11 -13.60
C ALA A 98 8.35 0.24 -15.13
N ILE A 99 9.06 1.20 -15.74
CA ILE A 99 9.16 1.32 -17.20
C ILE A 99 9.93 0.12 -17.76
N GLU A 100 11.10 -0.18 -17.20
CA GLU A 100 11.94 -1.33 -17.59
C GLU A 100 11.12 -2.63 -17.59
N ALA A 101 10.45 -2.93 -16.48
CA ALA A 101 9.63 -4.14 -16.32
C ALA A 101 8.43 -4.26 -17.29
N LEU A 102 8.03 -3.19 -17.97
CA LEU A 102 6.93 -3.20 -18.95
C LEU A 102 7.42 -3.20 -20.40
N THR A 103 8.70 -2.92 -20.64
CA THR A 103 9.27 -2.77 -21.98
C THR A 103 10.25 -3.88 -22.36
N GLU A 104 10.64 -4.73 -21.41
CA GLU A 104 11.31 -6.02 -21.65
C GLU A 104 10.32 -7.12 -22.03
#